data_AF-A0A252E2C4-F1
#
_entry.id   AF-A0A252E2C4-F1
#
_cell.length_a   1.000
_cell.length_b   1.000
_cell.length_c   1.000
_cell.angle_alpha   90.00
_cell.angle_beta   90.00
_cell.angle_gamma   90.00
#
_symmetry.space_group_name_H-M   'P 1'
#
loop_
_entity.id
_entity.type
_entity.pdbx_description
1 polymer ?
#
loop_
_entity_poly.entity_id
_entity_poly.type
_entity_poly.pdbx_seq_one_letter_code
_entity_poly.pdbx_strand_id
1 'polypeptide(L)'
;MVINLNLPPSQPATNLKVTLLVETLQNGQFAASIFELPNFRVEAKTREEAIAKLQATFLERLSHIEAISWNVPLSTSPPTWMQFAGVFQDDPDFQEIMDEIRAERTSDDDTEVDSLYYL
;
A
#
# COMPACT_ATOMS: atom_id res chain seq x y z
N MET A 1 22.55 13.01 26.67
CA MET A 1 21.10 12.76 26.79
C MET A 1 20.89 11.30 26.44
N VAL A 2 20.58 10.46 27.45
CA VAL A 2 20.41 9.01 27.25
C VAL A 2 18.98 8.76 26.78
N ILE A 3 18.84 8.23 25.57
CA ILE A 3 17.53 7.86 25.00
C ILE A 3 17.23 6.45 25.48
N ASN A 4 16.33 6.32 26.46
CA ASN A 4 15.78 5.03 26.85
C ASN A 4 14.80 4.57 25.76
N LEU A 5 15.27 3.69 24.88
CA LEU A 5 14.43 2.94 23.97
C LEU A 5 13.71 1.87 24.79
N ASN A 6 12.42 2.09 25.07
CA ASN A 6 11.56 1.08 25.67
C ASN A 6 11.24 0.04 24.59
N LEU A 7 12.19 -0.85 24.31
CA LEU A 7 12.00 -1.94 23.36
C LEU A 7 10.96 -2.93 23.94
N PRO A 8 9.91 -3.30 23.20
CA PRO A 8 9.08 -4.42 23.60
C PRO A 8 9.95 -5.68 23.70
N PRO A 9 9.65 -6.59 24.64
CA PRO A 9 10.43 -7.82 24.81
C PRO A 9 10.44 -8.60 23.49
N SER A 10 11.65 -8.94 23.03
CA SER A 10 11.89 -9.78 21.86
C SER A 10 11.05 -11.05 21.98
N GLN A 11 10.01 -11.19 21.15
CA GLN A 11 9.26 -12.44 21.05
C GLN A 11 10.21 -13.56 20.57
N PRO A 12 10.16 -14.76 21.17
CA PRO A 12 10.93 -15.89 20.69
C PRO A 12 10.50 -16.23 19.26
N ALA A 13 11.49 -16.47 18.40
CA ALA A 13 11.35 -16.60 16.96
C ALA A 13 10.18 -17.52 16.56
N THR A 14 9.12 -16.91 16.06
CA THR A 14 8.07 -17.58 15.31
C THR A 14 8.51 -17.56 13.85
N ASN A 15 8.66 -18.73 13.23
CA ASN A 15 9.08 -18.87 11.84
C ASN A 15 8.42 -17.81 10.94
N LEU A 16 9.22 -16.98 10.26
CA LEU A 16 8.70 -16.02 9.29
C LEU A 16 8.34 -16.74 8.00
N LYS A 17 7.06 -16.82 7.69
CA LYS A 17 6.56 -17.36 6.43
C LYS A 17 6.52 -16.23 5.39
N VAL A 18 7.28 -16.39 4.30
CA VAL A 18 7.29 -15.48 3.14
C VAL A 18 6.92 -16.22 1.87
N THR A 19 6.39 -15.50 0.89
CA THR A 19 6.02 -16.06 -0.41
C THR A 19 7.12 -15.77 -1.43
N LEU A 20 7.67 -16.81 -2.04
CA LEU A 20 8.69 -16.67 -3.09
C LEU A 20 8.02 -16.57 -4.46
N LEU A 21 8.43 -15.57 -5.23
CA LEU A 21 8.12 -15.45 -6.65
C LEU A 21 9.30 -15.96 -7.45
N VAL A 22 9.04 -16.78 -8.45
CA VAL A 22 10.08 -17.28 -9.38
C VAL A 22 9.62 -16.96 -10.80
N GLU A 23 10.46 -16.24 -11.52
CA GLU A 23 10.23 -15.78 -12.88
C GLU A 23 11.29 -16.40 -13.81
N THR A 24 10.88 -16.88 -14.97
CA THR A 24 11.80 -17.29 -16.04
C THR A 24 12.07 -16.10 -16.95
N LEU A 25 13.33 -15.72 -17.08
CA LEU A 25 13.79 -14.58 -17.86
C LEU A 25 13.99 -14.96 -19.34
N GLN A 26 13.89 -13.96 -20.23
CA GLN A 26 14.07 -14.16 -21.67
C GLN A 26 15.46 -14.69 -22.06
N ASN A 27 16.46 -14.47 -21.21
CA ASN A 27 17.83 -14.96 -21.39
C ASN A 27 18.02 -16.42 -20.92
N GLY A 28 16.94 -17.12 -20.54
CA GLY A 28 16.98 -18.50 -20.03
C GLY A 28 17.43 -18.63 -18.58
N GLN A 29 17.66 -17.51 -17.88
CA GLN A 29 17.94 -17.49 -16.43
C GLN A 29 16.63 -17.44 -15.63
N PHE A 30 16.76 -17.61 -14.32
CA PHE A 30 15.66 -17.52 -13.37
C PHE A 30 15.91 -16.36 -12.41
N ALA A 31 14.87 -15.55 -12.20
CA ALA A 31 14.85 -14.56 -11.13
C ALA A 31 13.98 -15.08 -9.98
N ALA A 32 14.49 -15.00 -8.75
CA ALA A 32 13.72 -15.29 -7.55
C ALA A 32 13.60 -14.02 -6.70
N SER A 33 12.41 -13.74 -6.17
CA SER A 33 12.15 -12.63 -5.26
C SER A 33 11.15 -12.96 -4.16
N ILE A 34 11.05 -12.08 -3.16
CA ILE A 34 10.08 -12.19 -2.07
C ILE A 34 8.89 -11.28 -2.36
N PHE A 35 7.66 -11.81 -2.33
CA PHE A 35 6.43 -11.07 -2.66
C PHE A 35 6.24 -9.86 -1.74
N GLU A 36 6.46 -10.04 -0.44
CA GLU A 36 6.30 -9.01 0.57
C GLU A 36 7.42 -7.96 0.53
N LEU A 37 8.55 -8.30 -0.12
CA LEU A 37 9.78 -7.49 -0.16
C LEU A 37 10.39 -7.53 -1.57
N PRO A 38 9.81 -6.80 -2.54
CA PRO A 38 10.21 -6.87 -3.95
C PRO A 38 11.67 -6.45 -4.20
N ASN A 39 12.26 -5.69 -3.27
CA ASN A 39 13.66 -5.27 -3.30
C ASN A 39 14.65 -6.46 -3.11
N PHE A 40 14.19 -7.59 -2.61
CA PHE A 40 14.99 -8.82 -2.54
C PHE A 40 14.76 -9.63 -3.80
N ARG A 41 15.64 -9.44 -4.79
CA ARG A 41 15.63 -10.17 -6.05
C ARG A 41 17.04 -10.66 -6.38
N VAL A 42 17.14 -11.89 -6.84
CA VAL A 42 18.39 -12.49 -7.31
C VAL A 42 18.15 -13.22 -8.63
N GLU A 43 19.17 -13.22 -9.48
CA GLU A 43 19.19 -13.99 -10.73
C GLU A 43 20.21 -15.12 -10.65
N ALA A 44 19.87 -16.26 -11.24
CA ALA A 44 20.71 -17.44 -11.35
C ALA A 44 20.37 -18.28 -12.58
N LYS A 45 21.23 -19.25 -12.91
CA LYS A 45 21.06 -20.06 -14.13
C LYS A 45 19.97 -21.12 -13.99
N THR A 46 19.71 -21.58 -12.77
CA THR A 46 18.65 -22.55 -12.49
C THR A 46 17.68 -22.02 -11.45
N ARG A 47 16.48 -22.60 -11.43
CA ARG A 47 15.44 -22.29 -10.46
C ARG A 47 15.92 -22.55 -9.04
N GLU A 48 16.56 -23.69 -8.81
CA GLU A 48 17.03 -24.13 -7.50
C GLU A 48 18.17 -23.22 -7.00
N GLU A 49 19.07 -22.82 -7.89
CA GLU A 49 20.16 -21.90 -7.58
C GLU A 49 19.61 -20.50 -7.21
N ALA A 50 18.61 -20.00 -7.94
CA ALA A 50 17.98 -18.72 -7.65
C ALA A 50 17.32 -18.72 -6.27
N ILE A 51 16.59 -19.79 -5.93
CA ILE A 51 15.94 -19.94 -4.63
C ILE A 51 16.97 -20.03 -3.50
N ALA A 52 18.00 -20.89 -3.64
CA ALA A 52 19.02 -21.06 -2.61
C ALA A 52 19.80 -19.77 -2.36
N LYS A 53 20.15 -19.05 -3.44
CA LYS A 53 20.82 -17.75 -3.36
C LYS A 53 19.92 -16.71 -2.68
N LEU A 54 18.63 -16.66 -3.03
CA LEU A 54 17.67 -15.74 -2.41
C LEU A 54 17.55 -16.01 -0.90
N GLN A 55 17.44 -17.28 -0.50
CA GLN A 55 17.35 -17.67 0.90
C GLN A 55 18.61 -17.28 1.68
N ALA A 56 19.80 -17.56 1.15
CA ALA A 56 21.06 -17.19 1.78
C ALA A 56 21.19 -15.66 1.94
N THR A 57 20.95 -14.90 0.88
CA THR A 57 21.00 -13.43 0.90
C THR A 57 19.94 -12.84 1.84
N PHE A 58 18.75 -13.44 1.93
CA PHE A 58 17.71 -12.99 2.84
C PHE A 58 18.11 -13.18 4.30
N LEU A 59 18.64 -14.35 4.67
CA LEU A 59 19.11 -14.63 6.03
C LEU A 59 20.32 -13.76 6.42
N GLU A 60 21.27 -13.57 5.50
CA GLU A 60 22.42 -12.71 5.71
C GLU A 60 21.97 -11.28 6.00
N ARG A 61 21.08 -10.72 5.18
CA ARG A 61 20.56 -9.36 5.38
C ARG A 61 19.78 -9.24 6.67
N LEU A 62 18.93 -10.23 7.02
CA LEU A 62 18.22 -10.22 8.30
C LEU A 62 19.16 -10.19 9.51
N SER A 63 20.35 -10.81 9.42
CA SER A 63 21.34 -10.76 10.50
C SER A 63 21.96 -9.37 10.72
N HIS A 64 21.83 -8.49 9.72
CA HIS A 64 22.36 -7.12 9.74
C HIS A 64 21.28 -6.04 9.83
N ILE A 65 20.00 -6.40 9.85
CA ILE A 65 18.88 -5.45 9.88
C ILE A 65 18.34 -5.35 11.31
N GLU A 66 18.28 -4.12 11.80
CA GLU A 66 17.55 -3.78 13.03
C GLU A 66 16.19 -3.18 12.66
N ALA A 67 15.12 -3.70 13.25
CA ALA A 67 13.79 -3.13 13.11
C ALA A 67 13.60 -2.00 14.14
N ILE A 68 13.44 -0.78 13.66
CA ILE A 68 13.15 0.38 14.50
C ILE A 68 11.69 0.82 14.35
N SER A 69 11.04 1.08 15.47
CA SER A 69 9.71 1.71 15.50
C SER A 69 9.88 3.23 15.51
N TRP A 70 9.39 3.91 14.49
CA TRP A 70 9.35 5.37 14.45
C TRP A 70 7.93 5.87 14.65
N ASN A 71 7.69 6.54 15.79
CA ASN A 71 6.44 7.25 16.02
C ASN A 71 6.52 8.61 15.32
N VAL A 72 5.83 8.74 14.19
CA VAL A 72 5.81 9.97 13.41
C VAL A 72 4.97 11.01 14.15
N PRO A 73 5.52 12.18 14.52
CA PRO A 73 4.72 13.25 15.10
C PRO A 73 3.80 13.82 14.01
N LEU A 74 2.55 13.38 14.00
CA LEU A 74 1.53 14.00 13.17
C LEU A 74 1.14 15.35 13.82
N SER A 75 1.03 16.38 13.00
CA SER A 75 0.46 17.65 13.46
C SER A 75 -0.98 17.40 13.92
N THR A 76 -1.29 17.79 15.14
CA THR A 76 -2.66 17.80 15.66
C THR A 76 -3.48 18.96 15.10
N SER A 77 -2.88 19.79 14.23
CA SER A 77 -3.63 20.81 13.51
C SER A 77 -4.75 20.15 12.73
N PRO A 78 -5.98 20.70 12.78
CA PRO A 78 -7.02 20.25 11.88
C PRO A 78 -6.48 20.34 10.44
N PRO A 79 -6.83 19.38 9.57
CA PRO A 79 -6.48 19.45 8.17
C PRO A 79 -6.99 20.77 7.59
N THR A 80 -6.25 21.39 6.68
CA THR A 80 -6.64 22.67 6.07
C THR A 80 -8.00 22.60 5.36
N TRP A 81 -8.43 21.41 4.92
CA TRP A 81 -9.76 21.24 4.32
C TRP A 81 -10.90 21.33 5.34
N MET A 82 -10.64 21.13 6.64
CA MET A 82 -11.66 21.13 7.69
C MET A 82 -12.34 22.49 7.84
N GLN A 83 -11.67 23.58 7.47
CA GLN A 83 -12.26 24.92 7.47
C GLN A 83 -13.39 25.10 6.44
N PHE A 84 -13.48 24.20 5.45
CA PHE A 84 -14.53 24.20 4.43
C PHE A 84 -15.67 23.21 4.76
N ALA A 85 -15.57 22.45 5.85
CA ALA A 85 -16.63 21.53 6.24
C ALA A 85 -17.92 22.30 6.54
N GLY A 86 -18.99 22.00 5.82
CA GLY A 86 -20.29 22.66 5.98
C GLY A 86 -20.41 24.03 5.31
N VAL A 87 -19.45 24.44 4.46
CA VAL A 87 -19.50 25.75 3.79
C VAL A 87 -20.78 25.99 2.97
N PHE A 88 -21.44 24.93 2.51
CA PHE A 88 -22.68 24.99 1.74
C PHE A 88 -23.92 24.55 2.53
N GLN A 89 -23.85 24.42 3.87
CA GLN A 89 -24.96 23.86 4.66
C GLN A 89 -26.25 24.71 4.55
N ASP A 90 -26.10 26.03 4.48
CA ASP A 90 -27.19 27.02 4.44
C ASP A 90 -27.30 27.68 3.04
N ASP A 91 -26.60 27.16 2.04
CA ASP A 91 -26.61 27.69 0.68
C ASP A 91 -27.84 27.18 -0.07
N PRO A 92 -28.80 28.05 -0.44
CA PRO A 92 -30.03 27.64 -1.11
C PRO A 92 -29.78 27.11 -2.52
N ASP A 93 -28.77 27.63 -3.23
CA ASP A 93 -28.42 27.18 -4.58
C ASP A 93 -27.82 25.76 -4.50
N PHE A 94 -27.04 25.48 -3.44
CA PHE A 94 -26.51 24.13 -3.21
C PHE A 94 -27.60 23.11 -2.85
N GLN A 95 -28.67 23.52 -2.16
CA GLN A 95 -29.83 22.65 -1.89
C GLN A 95 -30.57 22.30 -3.17
N GLU A 96 -30.81 23.27 -4.06
CA GLU A 96 -31.46 23.05 -5.36
C GLU A 96 -30.67 22.03 -6.20
N ILE A 97 -29.36 22.21 -6.31
CA ILE A 97 -28.46 21.27 -7.01
C ILE A 97 -28.54 19.87 -6.39
N MET A 98 -28.57 19.77 -5.06
CA MET A 98 -28.62 18.47 -4.38
C MET A 98 -29.96 17.75 -4.61
N ASP A 99 -31.06 18.50 -4.68
CA ASP A 99 -32.38 17.96 -4.96
C ASP A 99 -32.50 17.47 -6.41
N GLU A 100 -31.93 18.19 -7.38
CA GLU A 100 -31.83 17.74 -8.77
C GLU A 100 -31.00 16.46 -8.90
N ILE A 101 -29.79 16.43 -8.30
CA ILE A 101 -28.94 15.24 -8.30
C ILE A 101 -29.65 14.05 -7.64
N ARG A 102 -30.44 14.29 -6.58
CA ARG A 102 -31.21 13.24 -5.92
C ARG A 102 -32.34 12.75 -6.82
N ALA A 103 -33.07 13.64 -7.48
CA ALA A 103 -34.15 13.30 -8.40
C ALA A 103 -33.64 12.38 -9.52
N GLU A 104 -32.52 12.73 -10.15
CA GLU A 104 -31.83 11.91 -11.17
C GLU A 104 -31.50 10.51 -10.64
N ARG A 105 -30.84 10.41 -9.48
CA ARG A 105 -30.44 9.11 -8.89
C ARG A 105 -31.61 8.20 -8.51
N THR A 106 -32.76 8.78 -8.18
CA THR A 106 -33.96 8.04 -7.79
C THR A 106 -34.96 7.89 -8.91
N SER A 107 -34.69 8.49 -10.06
CA SER A 107 -35.49 8.26 -11.25
C SER A 107 -35.26 6.83 -11.73
N ASP A 108 -36.33 6.11 -12.06
CA ASP A 108 -36.26 4.79 -12.72
C ASP A 108 -35.94 4.96 -14.22
N ASP A 109 -35.19 6.01 -14.57
CA ASP A 109 -34.76 6.27 -15.93
C ASP A 109 -33.54 5.39 -16.24
N ASP A 110 -33.81 4.19 -16.75
CA ASP A 110 -32.82 3.23 -17.26
C ASP A 110 -32.24 3.66 -18.63
N THR A 111 -32.47 4.89 -19.09
CA THR A 111 -31.83 5.36 -20.32
C THR A 111 -30.32 5.40 -20.14
N GLU A 112 -29.64 4.61 -20.97
CA GLU A 112 -28.18 4.51 -21.01
C GLU A 112 -27.58 5.92 -21.19
N VAL A 113 -26.64 6.31 -20.33
CA VAL A 113 -25.94 7.59 -20.42
C VAL A 113 -25.40 7.75 -21.84
N ASP A 114 -25.87 8.77 -22.57
CA ASP A 114 -25.48 8.99 -23.97
C ASP A 114 -23.96 9.05 -24.07
N SER A 115 -23.39 8.05 -24.75
CA SER A 115 -21.94 7.84 -24.86
C SER A 115 -21.22 9.01 -25.54
N LEU A 116 -21.94 9.93 -26.17
CA LEU A 116 -21.40 11.15 -26.76
C LEU A 116 -20.96 12.19 -25.72
N TYR A 117 -21.37 12.09 -24.46
CA TYR A 117 -20.94 13.01 -23.38
C TYR A 117 -19.49 12.80 -22.90
N TYR A 118 -18.85 11.69 -23.29
CA TYR A 118 -17.48 11.34 -22.90
C TYR A 118 -16.45 11.39 -24.04
N LEU A 119 -16.82 11.97 -25.19
CA LEU A 119 -15.92 12.27 -26.32
C LEU A 119 -15.28 13.65 -26.18
#